data_AF-A0A076MMU1-F1
#
_entry.id   AF-A0A076MMU1-F1
#
_cell.length_a   1.000
_cell.length_b   1.000
_cell.length_c   1.000
_cell.angle_alpha   90.00
_cell.angle_beta   90.00
_cell.angle_gamma   90.00
#
_symmetry.space_group_name_H-M   'P 1'
#
loop_
_entity.id
_entity.type
_entity.pdbx_description
1 polymer ?
#
loop_
_entity_poly.entity_id
_entity_poly.type
_entity_poly.pdbx_seq_one_letter_code
_entity_poly.pdbx_strand_id
1 'polypeptide(L)'
;MNTGVTMVIDPGLPTGAFTDLVTSHGDHIDLLKFGWGTALVTRDLHRKVAVLREAGIGCFFGGTLFEHYLVRDRLDDYLAFVDDAGATHIEVSHGTIPLSQHDKASYVERMTGTGRCSPRSATRTRAVRPASGRATGSPRSPRTSPRARTS
;
A
#
# COMPACT_ATOMS: atom_id res chain seq x y z
N MET A 1 -20.96 5.52 9.16
CA MET A 1 -20.15 4.72 8.23
C MET A 1 -18.89 5.50 7.92
N ASN A 2 -17.72 5.06 8.40
CA ASN A 2 -16.46 5.77 8.14
C ASN A 2 -15.97 5.42 6.73
N THR A 3 -16.26 6.27 5.75
CA THR A 3 -15.90 6.05 4.34
C THR A 3 -14.61 6.79 4.01
N GLY A 4 -13.48 6.25 4.45
CA GLY A 4 -12.15 6.74 4.13
C GLY A 4 -11.13 5.73 4.68
N VAL A 5 -10.13 5.40 3.88
CA VAL A 5 -8.96 4.62 4.34
C VAL A 5 -7.74 5.46 4.01
N THR A 6 -7.01 5.88 5.03
CA THR A 6 -5.74 6.59 4.91
C THR A 6 -4.62 5.56 4.91
N MET A 7 -3.88 5.56 3.81
CA MET A 7 -2.71 4.70 3.65
C MET A 7 -1.48 5.59 3.49
N VAL A 8 -0.49 5.40 4.37
CA VAL A 8 0.79 6.13 4.34
C VAL A 8 1.86 5.22 3.75
N ILE A 9 2.81 5.81 3.01
CA ILE A 9 4.00 5.10 2.53
C ILE A 9 5.22 5.55 3.34
N ASP A 10 5.98 4.59 3.84
CA ASP A 10 7.32 4.81 4.38
C ASP A 10 8.35 4.56 3.25
N PRO A 11 8.97 5.62 2.69
CA PRO A 11 9.99 5.49 1.66
C PRO A 11 11.37 5.08 2.21
N GLY A 12 11.50 4.78 3.50
CA GLY A 12 12.78 4.49 4.16
C GLY A 12 13.19 5.56 5.17
N LEU A 13 12.24 6.12 5.91
CA LEU A 13 12.50 7.11 6.96
C LEU A 13 13.43 6.55 8.04
N PRO A 14 14.28 7.38 8.67
CA PRO A 14 14.97 7.00 9.89
C PRO A 14 13.96 6.57 10.98
N THR A 15 14.34 5.60 11.81
CA THR A 15 13.44 5.03 12.84
C THR A 15 12.85 6.07 13.77
N GLY A 16 13.63 7.09 14.17
CA GLY A 16 13.13 8.20 14.99
C GLY A 16 12.04 9.01 14.30
N ALA A 17 12.27 9.44 13.06
CA ALA A 17 11.29 10.20 12.27
C ALA A 17 10.01 9.39 11.97
N PHE A 18 10.17 8.09 11.71
CA PHE A 18 9.04 7.17 11.57
C PHE A 18 8.21 7.09 12.85
N THR A 19 8.87 6.95 13.99
CA THR A 19 8.19 6.87 15.30
C THR A 19 7.46 8.17 15.61
N ASP A 20 8.07 9.31 15.32
CA ASP A 20 7.46 10.64 15.50
C ASP A 20 6.23 10.83 14.61
N LEU A 21 6.29 10.38 13.35
CA LEU A 21 5.15 10.38 12.43
C LEU A 21 3.97 9.59 12.99
N VAL A 22 4.22 8.35 13.44
CA VAL A 22 3.17 7.47 13.97
C VAL A 22 2.62 8.00 15.29
N THR A 23 3.48 8.51 16.17
CA THR A 23 3.04 9.08 17.46
C THR A 23 2.19 10.33 17.27
N SER A 24 2.56 11.18 16.31
CA SER A 24 1.88 12.47 16.09
C SER A 24 0.59 12.34 15.29
N HIS A 25 0.49 11.37 14.38
CA HIS A 25 -0.61 11.29 13.40
C HIS A 25 -1.26 9.90 13.30
N GLY A 26 -0.93 8.97 14.20
CA GLY A 26 -1.37 7.56 14.14
C GLY A 26 -2.88 7.39 14.09
N ASP A 27 -3.63 8.23 14.81
CA ASP A 27 -5.10 8.22 14.85
C ASP A 27 -5.76 8.51 13.48
N HIS A 28 -4.99 8.93 12.48
CA HIS A 28 -5.44 9.21 11.13
C HIS A 28 -4.89 8.23 10.09
N ILE A 29 -4.14 7.20 10.51
CA ILE A 29 -3.49 6.25 9.62
C ILE A 29 -4.10 4.86 9.84
N ASP A 30 -4.73 4.31 8.81
CA ASP A 30 -5.28 2.95 8.88
C ASP A 30 -4.23 1.89 8.50
N LEU A 31 -3.42 2.21 7.48
CA LEU A 31 -2.42 1.29 6.92
C LEU A 31 -1.11 2.01 6.60
N LEU A 32 0.01 1.32 6.84
CA LEU A 32 1.32 1.76 6.41
C LEU A 32 1.97 0.76 5.43
N LYS A 33 2.43 1.29 4.30
CA LYS A 33 3.22 0.55 3.31
C LYS A 33 4.69 0.86 3.48
N PHE A 34 5.51 -0.16 3.73
CA PHE A 34 6.95 -0.03 3.49
C PHE A 34 7.20 -0.04 1.98
N GLY A 35 7.67 1.09 1.45
CA GLY A 35 7.74 1.33 0.02
C GLY A 35 8.63 0.33 -0.73
N TRP A 36 8.08 -0.28 -1.77
CA TRP A 36 8.82 -1.07 -2.76
C TRP A 36 9.63 -2.17 -2.05
N GLY A 37 10.98 -2.09 -2.03
CA GLY A 37 11.86 -3.00 -1.31
C GLY A 37 12.57 -2.42 -0.09
N THR A 38 12.13 -1.26 0.44
CA THR A 38 12.80 -0.56 1.56
C THR A 38 12.91 -1.42 2.82
N ALA A 39 11.97 -2.35 3.01
CA ALA A 39 11.99 -3.27 4.15
C ALA A 39 13.24 -4.15 4.19
N LEU A 40 13.81 -4.53 3.02
CA LEU A 40 15.02 -5.35 2.96
C LEU A 40 16.28 -4.63 3.47
N VAL A 41 16.27 -3.29 3.46
CA VAL A 41 17.42 -2.46 3.87
C VAL A 41 17.15 -1.68 5.16
N THR A 42 15.97 -1.84 5.75
CA THR A 42 15.60 -1.18 6.99
C THR A 42 16.12 -1.98 8.18
N ARG A 43 17.23 -1.53 8.77
CA ARG A 43 17.87 -2.19 9.93
C ARG A 43 16.91 -2.45 11.09
N ASP A 44 16.07 -1.46 11.42
CA ASP A 44 15.17 -1.50 12.56
C ASP A 44 13.74 -1.90 12.17
N LEU A 45 13.57 -2.79 11.18
CA LEU A 45 12.25 -3.12 10.63
C LEU A 45 11.26 -3.59 11.71
N HIS A 46 11.65 -4.56 12.55
CA HIS A 46 10.78 -5.07 13.62
C HIS A 46 10.40 -3.99 14.63
N ARG A 47 11.30 -3.03 14.91
CA ARG A 47 10.99 -1.90 15.79
C ARG A 47 9.92 -0.99 15.16
N LYS A 48 10.02 -0.70 13.87
CA LYS A 48 8.99 0.08 13.16
C LYS A 48 7.64 -0.65 13.14
N VAL A 49 7.64 -1.96 12.89
CA VAL A 49 6.40 -2.76 12.93
C VAL A 49 5.80 -2.77 14.34
N ALA A 50 6.62 -2.86 15.40
CA ALA A 50 6.14 -2.78 16.78
C ALA A 50 5.43 -1.46 17.08
N VAL A 51 6.00 -0.33 16.64
CA VAL A 51 5.37 1.00 16.76
C VAL A 51 4.00 1.05 16.09
N LEU A 52 3.86 0.51 14.87
CA LEU A 52 2.56 0.44 14.19
C LEU A 52 1.57 -0.44 14.94
N ARG A 53 2.01 -1.60 15.43
CA ARG A 53 1.18 -2.54 16.18
C ARG A 53 0.66 -1.91 17.47
N GLU A 54 1.50 -1.17 18.19
CA GLU A 54 1.12 -0.43 19.40
C GLU A 54 0.08 0.66 19.11
N ALA A 55 0.17 1.30 17.95
CA ALA A 55 -0.81 2.27 17.46
C ALA A 55 -2.06 1.63 16.80
N GLY A 56 -2.15 0.29 16.73
CA GLY A 56 -3.26 -0.40 16.06
C GLY A 56 -3.29 -0.25 14.53
N ILE A 57 -2.18 0.15 13.92
CA ILE A 57 -2.05 0.41 12.48
C ILE A 57 -1.61 -0.86 11.76
N GLY A 58 -2.30 -1.23 10.68
CA GLY A 58 -1.90 -2.37 9.85
C GLY A 58 -0.70 -2.02 8.95
N CYS A 59 0.10 -3.02 8.57
CA CYS A 59 1.25 -2.79 7.69
C CYS A 59 1.43 -3.86 6.63
N PHE A 60 2.12 -3.49 5.56
CA PHE A 60 2.48 -4.37 4.46
C PHE A 60 3.68 -3.85 3.67
N PHE A 61 4.20 -4.70 2.80
CA PHE A 61 5.34 -4.40 1.94
C PHE A 61 4.90 -4.06 0.53
N GLY A 62 5.62 -3.16 -0.13
CA GLY A 62 5.33 -2.78 -1.49
C GLY A 62 5.33 -3.97 -2.44
N GLY A 63 4.36 -3.99 -3.36
CA GLY A 63 4.21 -5.09 -4.31
C GLY A 63 5.45 -5.36 -5.19
N THR A 64 6.31 -4.37 -5.43
CA THR A 64 7.61 -4.59 -6.10
C THR A 64 8.51 -5.58 -5.35
N LEU A 65 8.42 -5.65 -4.01
CA LEU A 65 9.13 -6.67 -3.24
C LEU A 65 8.57 -8.07 -3.51
N PHE A 66 7.25 -8.21 -3.56
CA PHE A 66 6.61 -9.45 -3.97
C PHE A 66 7.09 -9.87 -5.37
N GLU A 67 7.07 -8.94 -6.34
CA GLU A 67 7.54 -9.18 -7.71
C GLU A 67 9.03 -9.58 -7.74
N HIS A 68 9.87 -8.99 -6.88
CA HIS A 68 11.29 -9.32 -6.75
C HIS A 68 11.52 -10.79 -6.35
N TYR A 69 10.76 -11.29 -5.38
CA TYR A 69 10.83 -12.69 -4.97
C TYR A 69 10.21 -13.62 -6.01
N LEU A 70 9.13 -13.20 -6.67
CA LEU A 70 8.42 -14.01 -7.64
C LEU A 70 9.29 -14.36 -8.86
N VAL A 71 10.01 -13.39 -9.43
CA VAL A 71 10.89 -13.64 -10.59
C VAL A 71 12.10 -14.51 -10.28
N ARG A 72 12.36 -14.79 -9.01
CA ARG A 72 13.43 -15.68 -8.54
C ARG A 72 12.93 -17.06 -8.16
N ASP A 73 11.63 -17.32 -8.32
CA ASP A 73 10.97 -18.54 -7.82
C ASP A 73 11.12 -18.72 -6.29
N ARG A 74 11.08 -17.59 -5.56
CA ARG A 74 11.29 -17.54 -4.10
C ARG A 74 10.06 -17.03 -3.36
N LEU A 75 8.87 -17.43 -3.79
CA LEU A 75 7.63 -16.98 -3.17
C LEU A 75 7.51 -17.43 -1.70
N ASP A 76 7.95 -18.64 -1.37
CA ASP A 76 7.86 -19.14 0.01
C ASP A 76 8.77 -18.35 0.96
N ASP A 77 9.93 -17.88 0.48
CA ASP A 77 10.81 -16.99 1.24
C ASP A 77 10.19 -15.61 1.48
N TYR A 78 9.45 -15.09 0.49
CA TYR A 78 8.68 -13.86 0.67
C TYR A 78 7.61 -14.02 1.76
N LEU A 79 6.89 -15.14 1.76
CA LEU A 79 5.87 -15.41 2.77
C LEU A 79 6.49 -15.57 4.16
N ALA A 80 7.62 -16.27 4.26
CA ALA A 80 8.36 -16.38 5.52
C ALA A 80 8.82 -15.01 6.04
N PHE A 81 9.30 -14.12 5.15
CA PHE A 81 9.65 -12.75 5.49
C PHE A 81 8.45 -11.92 5.96
N VAL A 82 7.29 -12.06 5.31
CA VAL A 82 6.04 -11.39 5.70
C VAL A 82 5.61 -11.80 7.11
N ASP A 83 5.65 -13.10 7.37
CA ASP A 83 5.28 -13.69 8.66
C ASP A 83 6.25 -13.24 9.77
N ASP A 84 7.56 -13.33 9.53
CA ASP A 84 8.62 -12.95 10.48
C ASP A 84 8.58 -11.46 10.83
N ALA A 85 8.40 -10.60 9.82
CA ALA A 85 8.31 -9.16 10.03
C ALA A 85 7.01 -8.75 10.75
N GLY A 86 6.00 -9.63 10.81
CA GLY A 86 4.72 -9.36 11.47
C GLY A 86 3.78 -8.47 10.65
N ALA A 87 3.86 -8.53 9.31
CA ALA A 87 2.98 -7.77 8.45
C ALA A 87 1.54 -8.31 8.50
N THR A 88 0.56 -7.41 8.49
CA THR A 88 -0.86 -7.77 8.62
C THR A 88 -1.57 -7.90 7.28
N HIS A 89 -0.97 -7.36 6.20
CA HIS A 89 -1.52 -7.43 4.86
C HIS A 89 -0.41 -7.76 3.84
N ILE A 90 -0.82 -8.21 2.66
CA ILE A 90 0.07 -8.49 1.52
C ILE A 90 -0.42 -7.70 0.30
N GLU A 91 0.51 -7.03 -0.40
CA GLU A 91 0.25 -6.40 -1.69
C GLU A 91 0.75 -7.29 -2.83
N VAL A 92 -0.16 -7.64 -3.76
CA VAL A 92 0.17 -8.34 -5.00
C VAL A 92 0.12 -7.36 -6.18
N SER A 93 1.23 -7.24 -6.90
CA SER A 93 1.36 -6.37 -8.08
C SER A 93 2.01 -7.08 -9.27
N HIS A 94 1.92 -6.46 -10.44
CA HIS A 94 2.56 -6.86 -11.70
C HIS A 94 3.13 -5.64 -12.43
N GLY A 95 3.50 -4.60 -11.68
CA GLY A 95 3.86 -3.30 -12.28
C GLY A 95 5.26 -3.29 -12.91
N THR A 96 6.10 -4.24 -12.55
CA THR A 96 7.53 -4.33 -12.90
C THR A 96 7.83 -5.59 -13.72
N ILE A 97 7.04 -6.65 -13.56
CA ILE A 97 7.25 -7.95 -14.20
C ILE A 97 6.05 -8.31 -15.09
N PRO A 98 6.28 -9.00 -16.22
CA PRO A 98 5.19 -9.49 -17.05
C PRO A 98 4.45 -10.61 -16.31
N LEU A 99 3.31 -10.28 -15.72
CA LEU A 99 2.40 -11.23 -15.07
C LEU A 99 0.99 -10.96 -15.56
N SER A 100 0.30 -11.99 -16.05
CA SER A 100 -1.06 -11.81 -16.55
C SER A 100 -2.03 -11.47 -15.42
N GLN A 101 -3.15 -10.83 -15.76
CA GLN A 101 -4.21 -10.55 -14.80
C GLN A 101 -4.77 -11.84 -14.16
N HIS A 102 -4.80 -12.93 -14.93
CA HIS A 102 -5.23 -14.24 -14.46
C HIS A 102 -4.25 -14.79 -13.42
N ASP A 103 -2.95 -14.81 -13.73
CA ASP A 103 -1.94 -15.35 -12.82
C ASP A 103 -1.85 -14.52 -11.54
N LYS A 104 -1.97 -13.19 -11.66
CA LYS A 104 -2.09 -12.31 -10.49
C LYS A 104 -3.28 -12.72 -9.60
N ALA A 105 -4.44 -13.01 -10.19
CA ALA A 105 -5.62 -13.44 -9.44
C ALA A 105 -5.36 -14.77 -8.72
N SER A 106 -4.68 -15.73 -9.38
CA SER A 106 -4.29 -16.99 -8.75
C SER A 106 -3.36 -16.79 -7.55
N TYR A 107 -2.43 -15.84 -7.59
CA TYR A 107 -1.60 -15.51 -6.42
C TYR A 107 -2.42 -14.88 -5.29
N VAL A 108 -3.35 -13.98 -5.62
CA VAL A 108 -4.27 -13.41 -4.62
C VAL A 108 -5.09 -14.53 -3.95
N GLU A 109 -5.66 -15.44 -4.73
CA GLU A 109 -6.41 -16.60 -4.22
C GLU A 109 -5.54 -17.47 -3.30
N ARG A 110 -4.33 -17.84 -3.73
CA ARG A 110 -3.38 -18.63 -2.94
C ARG A 110 -3.08 -17.97 -1.58
N MET A 111 -2.90 -16.67 -1.56
CA MET A 111 -2.61 -15.90 -0.33
C MET A 111 -3.82 -15.74 0.59
N THR A 112 -5.04 -15.85 0.05
CA THR A 112 -6.27 -15.81 0.85
C THR A 112 -6.73 -17.19 1.33
N GLY A 113 -6.43 -18.26 0.59
CA GLY A 113 -6.88 -19.63 0.88
C GLY A 113 -5.93 -20.44 1.77
N THR A 114 -4.65 -20.07 1.86
CA THR A 114 -3.74 -20.63 2.85
C THR A 114 -4.05 -20.01 4.20
N GLY A 115 -4.58 -20.78 5.16
CA GLY A 115 -4.90 -20.34 6.53
C GLY A 115 -3.71 -19.86 7.39
N ARG A 116 -2.63 -19.40 6.76
CA ARG A 116 -1.50 -18.68 7.37
C ARG A 116 -1.80 -17.21 7.64
N CYS A 117 -2.84 -16.66 7.01
CA CYS A 117 -3.42 -15.39 7.47
C CYS A 117 -4.35 -15.66 8.66
N SER A 118 -3.91 -15.31 9.87
CA SER A 118 -4.75 -15.24 11.07
C SER A 118 -6.10 -14.57 10.79
N PRO A 119 -7.21 -14.95 11.46
CA PRO A 119 -8.51 -14.28 11.30
C PRO A 119 -8.48 -12.76 11.53
N ARG A 120 -7.42 -12.23 12.18
CA ARG A 120 -7.18 -10.78 12.34
C ARG A 120 -6.42 -10.13 11.18
N SER A 121 -5.62 -10.88 10.43
CA SER A 121 -4.89 -10.43 9.22
C SER A 121 -5.67 -10.72 7.92
N ALA A 122 -6.82 -11.40 8.01
CA ALA A 122 -7.71 -11.67 6.88
C ALA A 122 -8.56 -10.45 6.43
N THR A 123 -8.25 -9.23 6.87
CA THR A 123 -8.99 -8.04 6.40
C THR A 123 -8.29 -7.45 5.17
N ARG A 124 -8.73 -7.88 3.99
CA ARG A 124 -8.53 -7.23 2.68
C ARG A 124 -7.10 -7.22 2.15
N THR A 125 -6.74 -8.28 1.41
CA THR A 125 -5.90 -8.13 0.21
C THR A 125 -6.58 -7.14 -0.73
N ARG A 126 -6.30 -5.84 -0.58
CA ARG A 126 -6.81 -4.83 -1.49
C ARG A 126 -5.79 -4.70 -2.60
N ALA A 127 -6.11 -5.23 -3.78
CA ALA A 127 -5.43 -4.83 -5.00
C ALA A 127 -5.59 -3.30 -5.14
N VAL A 128 -4.56 -2.53 -4.80
CA VAL A 128 -4.54 -1.09 -5.04
C VAL A 128 -4.52 -0.92 -6.55
N ARG A 129 -5.65 -0.52 -7.14
CA ARG A 129 -5.70 -0.12 -8.56
C ARG A 129 -4.85 1.16 -8.70
N PRO A 130 -4.01 1.30 -9.73
CA PRO A 130 -3.38 2.58 -10.02
C PRO A 130 -4.49 3.62 -10.21
N ALA A 131 -4.27 4.83 -9.71
CA ALA A 131 -5.20 5.93 -9.91
C ALA A 131 -5.45 6.08 -11.42
N SER A 132 -6.65 5.75 -11.87
CA SER A 132 -7.08 6.03 -13.23
C SER A 132 -6.90 7.53 -13.45
N GLY A 133 -6.05 7.89 -14.42
CA GLY A 133 -5.76 9.27 -14.77
C GLY A 133 -7.06 10.07 -14.87
N ARG A 134 -7.04 11.26 -14.27
CA ARG A 134 -8.11 12.25 -14.38
C ARG A 134 -8.34 12.49 -15.87
N ALA A 135 -9.45 11.95 -16.40
CA ALA A 135 -9.92 12.33 -17.72
C ALA A 135 -10.18 13.84 -17.70
N THR A 136 -9.37 14.56 -18.46
CA THR A 136 -9.58 15.96 -18.80
C THR A 136 -10.87 16.07 -19.62
N GLY A 137 -11.78 16.95 -19.19
CA GLY A 137 -12.87 17.41 -20.06
C GLY A 137 -14.20 17.60 -19.33
N SER A 138 -14.52 18.83 -18.98
CA SER A 138 -15.91 19.28 -18.91
C SER A 138 -16.02 20.59 -19.71
N PRO A 139 -16.96 20.68 -20.67
CA PRO A 139 -17.06 21.85 -21.55
C PRO A 139 -17.68 23.01 -20.77
N ARG A 140 -16.94 24.13 -20.66
CA ARG A 140 -17.52 25.38 -20.16
C ARG A 140 -18.39 26.01 -21.23
N SER A 141 -19.68 26.16 -20.93
CA SER A 141 -20.64 26.95 -21.70
C SER A 141 -20.18 28.40 -21.91
N PRO A 142 -20.54 29.03 -23.05
CA PRO A 142 -20.13 30.39 -23.36
C PRO A 142 -20.87 31.39 -22.46
N ARG A 143 -20.13 32.18 -21.68
CA ARG A 143 -20.66 33.35 -20.98
C ARG A 143 -20.82 34.49 -21.98
N THR A 144 -22.04 34.96 -22.13
CA THR A 144 -22.40 36.21 -22.79
C THR A 144 -21.80 37.39 -22.02
N SER A 145 -21.16 38.31 -22.76
CA SER A 145 -20.60 39.55 -22.21
C SER A 145 -21.61 40.70 -22.43
N PRO A 146 -21.95 41.51 -21.41
CA PRO A 146 -22.79 42.68 -21.63
C PRO A 146 -21.94 43.86 -22.12
N ARG A 147 -22.45 44.55 -23.15
CA ARG A 147 -21.98 45.85 -23.64
C ARG A 147 -21.89 46.88 -22.50
N ALA A 148 -20.82 47.65 -22.48
CA ALA A 148 -20.80 49.00 -21.92
C ALA A 148 -20.06 49.95 -22.87
N ARG A 149 -20.76 51.04 -23.23
CA ARG A 149 -20.31 52.23 -23.97
C ARG A 149 -19.37 53.07 -23.12
N THR A 150 -18.43 53.76 -23.79
CA THR A 150 -17.85 55.11 -23.53
C THR A 150 -16.50 55.14 -24.26
N SER A 151 -16.10 56.10 -25.10
CA SER A 151 -16.64 57.38 -25.57
C SER A 151 -16.05 57.64 -26.96
#